data_AF-A0A9R1PYK0-F1
#
_entry.id   AF-A0A9R1PYK0-F1
#
_cell.length_a   1.000
_cell.length_b   1.000
_cell.length_c   1.000
_cell.angle_alpha   90.00
_cell.angle_beta   90.00
_cell.angle_gamma   90.00
#
_symmetry.space_group_name_H-M   'P 1'
#
loop_
_entity.id
_entity.type
_entity.pdbx_description
1 polymer ?
#
loop_
_entity_poly.entity_id
_entity_poly.type
_entity_poly.pdbx_seq_one_letter_code
_entity_poly.pdbx_strand_id
1 'polypeptide(L)'
;MFAYAQESRYIIKDPRTPRRKTPVGLIREKSNVILRQLLRTRRPFIAEFTDAKGNEIFTVRRPFRWINSSIYAEVDGKEVGVVHSRWHLWRRNYDLYLGNRQFAVVENPGFWSWSFTLLDEDDNLVAIIDRKIRGVGLELFTGAAQYEVWFGDAGKGTDKGFCLAKDMDNDLRVFLPLDLPERAVALALAVSLDHDCFSRRLGWVLRLLGA
;
A
#
# COMPACT_ATOMS: atom_id res chain seq x y z
N MET A 1 18.86 -0.38 24.52
CA MET A 1 17.73 -1.32 24.29
C MET A 1 17.60 -1.52 22.78
N PHE A 2 18.10 -2.63 22.25
CA PHE A 2 18.02 -2.90 20.81
C PHE A 2 16.60 -3.37 20.47
N ALA A 3 15.80 -2.54 19.81
CA ALA A 3 14.48 -2.92 19.33
C ALA A 3 14.64 -3.97 18.20
N TYR A 4 14.15 -5.18 18.43
CA TYR A 4 14.20 -6.27 17.45
C TYR A 4 13.07 -6.12 16.44
N ALA A 5 13.40 -5.94 15.16
CA ALA A 5 12.39 -5.90 14.10
C ALA A 5 11.66 -7.26 13.96
N GLN A 6 10.37 -7.29 14.27
CA GLN A 6 9.50 -8.46 14.12
C GLN A 6 8.90 -8.54 12.70
N GLU A 7 8.30 -9.68 12.36
CA GLU A 7 7.51 -9.85 11.14
C GLU A 7 6.27 -8.95 11.18
N SER A 8 6.05 -8.19 10.12
CA SER A 8 4.81 -7.43 9.99
C SER A 8 3.63 -8.37 9.80
N ARG A 9 2.57 -8.14 10.58
CA ARG A 9 1.29 -8.85 10.47
C ARG A 9 0.19 -7.80 10.37
N TYR A 10 -0.67 -7.94 9.38
CA TYR A 10 -1.81 -7.05 9.21
C TYR A 10 -3.11 -7.85 9.27
N ILE A 11 -4.15 -7.18 9.74
CA ILE A 11 -5.49 -7.75 9.81
C ILE A 11 -6.35 -6.98 8.83
N ILE A 12 -6.94 -7.69 7.87
CA ILE A 12 -7.87 -7.12 6.91
C ILE A 12 -9.25 -7.05 7.57
N LYS A 13 -9.85 -5.86 7.56
CA LYS A 13 -11.17 -5.61 8.13
C LYS A 13 -12.05 -4.95 7.08
N ASP A 14 -13.33 -5.33 7.07
CA ASP A 14 -14.33 -4.67 6.25
C ASP A 14 -14.82 -3.40 6.96
N PRO A 15 -14.71 -2.21 6.34
CA PRO A 15 -15.20 -0.96 6.92
C PRO A 15 -16.74 -0.92 7.04
N ARG A 16 -17.49 -1.69 6.24
CA ARG A 16 -18.96 -1.71 6.28
C ARG A 16 -19.50 -2.42 7.53
N THR A 17 -18.68 -3.27 8.15
CA THR A 17 -19.06 -3.99 9.38
C THR A 17 -18.09 -3.73 10.53
N PRO A 18 -17.97 -2.48 11.02
CA PRO A 18 -16.99 -2.13 12.05
C PRO A 18 -17.25 -2.79 13.41
N ARG A 19 -18.49 -3.25 13.63
CA ARG A 19 -18.90 -3.94 14.87
C ARG A 19 -18.56 -5.44 14.90
N ARG A 20 -18.27 -6.07 13.76
CA ARG A 20 -17.81 -7.47 13.76
C ARG A 20 -16.33 -7.49 14.14
N LYS A 21 -16.00 -8.18 15.24
CA LYS A 21 -14.61 -8.45 15.64
C LYS A 21 -13.90 -9.44 14.72
N THR A 22 -14.64 -10.13 13.84
CA THR A 22 -14.09 -11.18 12.98
C THR A 22 -13.29 -10.55 11.83
N PRO A 23 -12.00 -10.87 11.69
CA PRO A 23 -11.20 -10.40 10.56
C PRO A 23 -11.71 -11.03 9.25
N VAL A 24 -11.60 -10.29 8.15
CA VAL A 24 -11.89 -10.81 6.80
C VAL A 24 -10.73 -11.67 6.32
N GLY A 25 -9.51 -11.27 6.68
CA GLY A 25 -8.30 -11.97 6.29
C GLY A 25 -7.09 -11.46 7.07
N LEU A 26 -5.96 -12.10 6.82
CA LEU A 26 -4.69 -11.80 7.47
C LEU A 26 -3.62 -11.63 6.39
N ILE A 27 -2.69 -10.72 6.64
CA ILE A 27 -1.49 -10.55 5.82
C ILE A 27 -0.31 -10.91 6.69
N ARG A 28 0.52 -11.85 6.24
CA ARG A 28 1.72 -12.28 6.96
C ARG A 28 2.96 -12.03 6.11
N GLU A 29 3.85 -11.17 6.60
CA GLU A 29 5.17 -11.01 6.00
C GLU A 29 6.11 -12.14 6.45
N LYS A 30 6.65 -12.87 5.49
CA LYS A 30 7.80 -13.77 5.65
C LYS A 30 9.05 -13.06 5.13
N SER A 31 9.99 -12.80 6.02
CA SER A 31 11.31 -12.23 5.67
C SER A 31 12.40 -12.82 6.56
N ASN A 32 13.63 -12.86 6.06
CA ASN A 32 14.75 -13.35 6.85
C ASN A 32 15.07 -12.35 7.97
N VAL A 33 15.14 -12.87 9.20
CA VAL A 33 15.45 -12.12 10.43
C VAL A 33 16.74 -11.30 10.31
N ILE A 34 17.79 -11.89 9.74
CA ILE A 34 19.12 -11.23 9.63
C ILE A 34 19.05 -10.07 8.64
N LEU A 35 18.49 -10.33 7.44
CA LEU A 35 18.33 -9.31 6.41
C LEU A 35 17.41 -8.17 6.88
N ARG A 36 16.45 -8.45 7.76
CA ARG A 36 15.56 -7.43 8.34
C ARG A 36 16.33 -6.41 9.18
N GLN A 37 17.31 -6.87 9.97
CA GLN A 37 18.13 -5.96 10.79
C GLN A 37 19.10 -5.13 9.94
N LEU A 38 19.68 -5.73 8.89
CA LEU A 38 20.73 -5.10 8.08
C LEU A 38 20.18 -4.21 6.96
N LEU A 39 19.23 -4.71 6.17
CA LEU A 39 18.75 -4.04 4.95
C LEU A 39 17.56 -3.11 5.20
N ARG A 40 16.89 -3.20 6.37
CA ARG A 40 15.73 -2.39 6.78
C ARG A 40 14.69 -2.22 5.66
N THR A 41 14.74 -1.11 4.93
CA THR A 41 13.83 -0.73 3.83
C THR A 41 14.10 -1.49 2.53
N ARG A 42 15.34 -1.92 2.31
CA ARG A 42 15.77 -2.68 1.12
C ARG A 42 15.62 -4.19 1.29
N ARG A 43 14.95 -4.66 2.34
CA ARG A 43 14.81 -6.10 2.60
C ARG A 43 13.92 -6.75 1.53
N PRO A 44 14.30 -7.91 0.99
CA PRO A 44 13.36 -8.76 0.26
C PRO A 44 12.34 -9.35 1.24
N PHE A 45 11.10 -9.49 0.80
CA PHE A 45 10.05 -10.13 1.59
C PHE A 45 9.00 -10.77 0.70
N ILE A 46 8.28 -11.71 1.30
CA ILE A 46 7.09 -12.34 0.74
C ILE A 46 5.94 -12.03 1.70
N ALA A 47 4.82 -11.52 1.23
CA ALA A 47 3.64 -11.26 2.04
C ALA A 47 2.48 -12.13 1.54
N GLU A 48 2.01 -13.02 2.41
CA GLU A 48 0.93 -13.95 2.11
C GLU A 48 -0.39 -13.35 2.55
N PHE A 49 -1.38 -13.30 1.65
CA PHE A 49 -2.75 -12.90 1.96
C PHE A 49 -3.58 -14.16 2.17
N THR A 50 -4.13 -14.30 3.37
CA THR A 50 -4.98 -15.44 3.73
C THR A 50 -6.39 -15.01 4.10
N ASP A 51 -7.37 -15.84 3.77
CA ASP A 51 -8.73 -15.71 4.30
C ASP A 51 -8.75 -15.89 5.83
N ALA A 52 -9.85 -15.55 6.49
CA ALA A 52 -10.07 -15.76 7.92
C ALA A 52 -9.88 -17.22 8.36
N LYS A 53 -10.03 -18.18 7.44
CA LYS A 53 -9.80 -19.62 7.63
C LYS A 53 -8.33 -20.05 7.48
N GLY A 54 -7.45 -19.16 7.03
CA GLY A 54 -6.03 -19.46 6.78
C GLY A 54 -5.71 -20.02 5.38
N ASN A 55 -6.68 -20.04 4.47
CA ASN A 55 -6.44 -20.39 3.07
C ASN A 55 -5.73 -19.23 2.36
N GLU A 56 -4.66 -19.53 1.61
CA GLU A 56 -3.96 -18.53 0.80
C GLU A 56 -4.85 -18.06 -0.37
N ILE A 57 -4.94 -16.74 -0.55
CA ILE A 57 -5.67 -16.09 -1.64
C ILE A 57 -4.67 -15.68 -2.73
N PHE A 58 -3.63 -14.96 -2.33
CA PHE A 58 -2.53 -14.56 -3.21
C PHE A 58 -1.30 -14.20 -2.36
N THR A 59 -0.16 -14.12 -3.02
CA THR A 59 1.11 -13.79 -2.41
C THR A 59 1.75 -12.61 -3.11
N VAL A 60 2.39 -11.75 -2.33
CA VAL A 60 3.12 -10.59 -2.82
C VAL A 60 4.59 -10.81 -2.62
N ARG A 61 5.36 -10.81 -3.70
CA ARG A 61 6.81 -11.00 -3.66
C ARG A 61 7.53 -9.71 -3.99
N ARG A 62 8.44 -9.29 -3.11
CA ARG A 62 9.37 -8.19 -3.37
C ARG A 62 10.81 -8.74 -3.40
N PRO A 63 11.42 -8.91 -4.58
CA PRO A 63 12.82 -9.29 -4.67
C PRO A 63 13.74 -8.16 -4.18
N PHE A 64 14.96 -8.55 -3.83
CA PHE A 64 15.99 -7.58 -3.48
C PHE A 64 16.39 -6.77 -4.72
N ARG A 65 16.44 -5.44 -4.60
CA ARG A 65 16.90 -4.57 -5.68
C ARG A 65 17.62 -3.33 -5.13
N TRP A 66 18.61 -2.86 -5.89
CA TRP A 66 19.52 -1.78 -5.45
C TRP A 66 18.97 -0.37 -5.64
N ILE A 67 18.19 -0.12 -6.69
CA ILE A 67 17.79 1.25 -7.10
C ILE A 67 16.27 1.37 -7.21
N ASN A 68 15.62 0.57 -8.07
CA ASN A 68 14.16 0.62 -8.27
C ASN A 68 13.46 -0.53 -7.54
N SER A 69 12.36 -0.24 -6.86
CA SER A 69 11.51 -1.29 -6.28
C SER A 69 10.61 -1.88 -7.36
N SER A 70 10.44 -3.19 -7.36
CA SER A 70 9.41 -3.85 -8.16
C SER A 70 8.77 -4.93 -7.30
N ILE A 71 7.46 -5.05 -7.38
CA ILE A 71 6.67 -5.95 -6.54
C ILE A 71 5.72 -6.73 -7.42
N TYR A 72 5.64 -8.03 -7.15
CA TYR A 72 4.91 -8.99 -7.95
C TYR A 72 3.75 -9.51 -7.12
N ALA A 73 2.55 -9.49 -7.69
CA ALA A 73 1.40 -10.22 -7.17
C ALA A 73 1.35 -11.58 -7.87
N GLU A 74 1.39 -12.64 -7.08
CA GLU A 74 1.44 -14.03 -7.51
C GLU A 74 0.26 -14.79 -6.93
N VAL A 75 -0.37 -15.65 -7.74
CA VAL A 75 -1.41 -16.58 -7.30
C VAL A 75 -0.91 -17.97 -7.65
N ASP A 76 -0.86 -18.86 -6.66
CA ASP A 76 -0.31 -20.22 -6.80
C ASP A 76 1.11 -20.25 -7.42
N GLY A 77 1.93 -19.25 -7.10
CA GLY A 77 3.30 -19.10 -7.63
C GLY A 77 3.39 -18.59 -9.07
N LYS A 78 2.27 -18.26 -9.71
CA LYS A 78 2.23 -17.64 -11.03
C LYS A 78 2.04 -16.13 -10.91
N GLU A 79 2.87 -15.35 -11.59
CA GLU A 79 2.73 -13.91 -11.68
C GLU A 79 1.41 -13.52 -12.35
N VAL A 80 0.62 -12.74 -11.63
CA VAL A 80 -0.64 -12.15 -12.11
C VAL A 80 -0.41 -10.71 -12.57
N GLY A 81 0.38 -9.95 -11.80
CA GLY A 81 0.73 -8.58 -12.16
C GLY A 81 1.92 -8.05 -11.38
N VAL A 82 2.41 -6.90 -11.82
CA VAL A 82 3.63 -6.28 -11.31
C VAL A 82 3.42 -4.79 -11.09
N VAL A 83 4.04 -4.27 -10.04
CA VAL A 83 4.11 -2.86 -9.74
C VAL A 83 5.56 -2.42 -9.87
N HIS A 84 5.81 -1.50 -10.79
CA HIS A 84 7.12 -0.88 -10.96
C HIS A 84 7.14 0.49 -10.30
N SER A 85 8.14 0.72 -9.45
CA SER A 85 8.40 2.07 -8.95
C SER A 85 9.20 2.83 -10.00
N ARG A 86 8.66 3.96 -10.44
CA ARG A 86 9.32 4.90 -11.35
C ARG A 86 10.08 5.92 -10.51
N TRP A 87 11.40 5.90 -10.62
CA TRP A 87 12.24 6.79 -9.83
C TRP A 87 11.96 8.25 -10.19
N HIS A 88 11.81 9.07 -9.16
CA HIS A 88 11.71 10.52 -9.26
C HIS A 88 12.34 11.13 -8.01
N LEU A 89 12.91 12.33 -8.15
CA LEU A 89 13.66 13.00 -7.07
C LEU A 89 12.81 13.26 -5.80
N TRP A 90 11.51 13.57 -5.95
CA TRP A 90 10.60 13.86 -4.83
C TRP A 90 9.23 13.19 -4.95
N ARG A 91 8.74 12.97 -6.18
CA ARG A 91 7.46 12.30 -6.45
C ARG A 91 7.56 10.81 -6.17
N ARG A 92 6.41 10.21 -5.87
CA ARG A 92 6.29 8.76 -5.73
C ARG A 92 5.41 8.27 -6.85
N ASN A 93 6.06 7.75 -7.87
CA ASN A 93 5.39 7.30 -9.07
C ASN A 93 5.44 5.77 -9.11
N TYR A 94 4.29 5.15 -9.36
CA TYR A 94 4.18 3.71 -9.51
C TYR A 94 3.37 3.39 -10.76
N ASP A 95 3.86 2.45 -11.54
CA ASP A 95 3.21 1.97 -12.75
C ASP A 95 2.74 0.53 -12.47
N LEU A 96 1.45 0.27 -12.62
CA LEU A 96 0.81 -1.01 -12.32
C LEU A 96 0.49 -1.74 -13.62
N TYR A 97 0.93 -2.98 -13.71
CA TYR A 97 0.78 -3.84 -14.88
C TYR A 97 0.06 -5.14 -14.51
N LEU A 98 -0.78 -5.59 -15.43
CA LEU A 98 -1.39 -6.91 -15.43
C LEU A 98 -0.88 -7.67 -16.66
N GLY A 99 -0.01 -8.66 -16.44
CA GLY A 99 0.80 -9.24 -17.51
C GLY A 99 1.58 -8.15 -18.26
N ASN A 100 1.27 -7.95 -19.54
CA ASN A 100 1.94 -6.95 -20.39
C ASN A 100 1.16 -5.63 -20.54
N ARG A 101 -0.03 -5.51 -19.93
CA ARG A 101 -0.88 -4.34 -20.05
C ARG A 101 -0.72 -3.45 -18.81
N GLN A 102 -0.39 -2.18 -19.01
CA GLN A 102 -0.49 -1.18 -17.95
C GLN A 102 -1.98 -0.86 -17.75
N PHE A 103 -2.45 -0.85 -16.51
CA PHE A 103 -3.86 -0.53 -16.23
C PHE A 103 -4.02 0.60 -15.22
N ALA A 104 -2.96 0.94 -14.48
CA ALA A 104 -3.02 2.06 -13.58
C ALA A 104 -1.66 2.72 -13.37
N VAL A 105 -1.69 4.01 -13.09
CA VAL A 105 -0.56 4.84 -12.67
C VAL A 105 -0.91 5.48 -11.35
N VAL A 106 0.07 5.55 -10.45
CA VAL A 106 0.02 6.37 -9.26
C VAL A 106 0.97 7.52 -9.46
N GLU A 107 0.41 8.72 -9.54
CA GLU A 107 1.18 9.96 -9.53
C GLU A 107 0.91 10.71 -8.24
N ASN A 108 1.87 10.66 -7.32
CA ASN A 108 1.76 11.39 -6.05
C ASN A 108 2.72 12.60 -6.04
N PRO A 109 2.21 13.85 -5.96
CA PRO A 109 3.00 15.07 -6.15
C PRO A 109 4.05 15.35 -5.07
N GLY A 110 4.10 14.65 -3.91
CA GLY A 110 5.29 14.74 -3.06
C GLY A 110 5.15 14.43 -1.56
N PHE A 111 6.24 14.75 -0.84
CA PHE A 111 6.74 14.17 0.42
C PHE A 111 5.77 14.00 1.61
N TRP A 112 4.64 14.71 1.64
CA TRP A 112 3.67 14.73 2.75
C TRP A 112 2.29 14.17 2.40
N SER A 113 2.08 13.75 1.16
CA SER A 113 0.83 13.13 0.76
C SER A 113 0.87 11.63 1.11
N TRP A 114 0.08 11.26 2.12
CA TRP A 114 -0.10 9.89 2.59
C TRP A 114 -1.24 9.14 1.87
N SER A 115 -1.90 9.84 0.95
CA SER A 115 -2.95 9.32 0.07
C SER A 115 -2.37 9.11 -1.34
N PHE A 116 -2.63 7.93 -1.91
CA PHE A 116 -2.11 7.49 -3.20
C PHE A 116 -3.30 7.17 -4.11
N THR A 117 -3.43 7.96 -5.16
CA THR A 117 -4.50 7.83 -6.14
C THR A 117 -4.02 6.99 -7.31
N LEU A 118 -4.76 5.95 -7.65
CA LEU A 118 -4.55 5.12 -8.84
C LEU A 118 -5.46 5.66 -9.95
N LEU A 119 -4.85 6.00 -11.08
CA LEU A 119 -5.49 6.52 -12.28
C LEU A 119 -5.32 5.53 -13.43
N ASP A 120 -6.35 5.29 -14.23
CA ASP A 120 -6.29 4.51 -15.46
C ASP A 120 -5.61 5.29 -16.60
N GLU A 121 -5.43 4.66 -17.77
CA GLU A 121 -4.91 5.27 -19.01
C GLU A 121 -5.68 6.54 -19.43
N ASP A 122 -6.99 6.57 -19.17
CA ASP A 122 -7.88 7.70 -19.45
C ASP A 122 -7.93 8.74 -18.32
N ASP A 123 -6.96 8.72 -17.39
CA ASP A 123 -6.92 9.60 -16.21
C ASP A 123 -8.14 9.41 -15.27
N ASN A 124 -8.82 8.28 -15.36
CA ASN A 124 -9.97 7.97 -14.50
C ASN A 124 -9.52 7.36 -13.16
N LEU A 125 -10.16 7.77 -12.06
CA LEU A 125 -9.84 7.27 -10.73
C LEU A 125 -10.35 5.84 -10.50
N VAL A 126 -9.44 4.88 -10.32
CA VAL A 126 -9.78 3.44 -10.15
C VAL A 126 -9.70 2.95 -8.71
N ALA A 127 -8.78 3.50 -7.92
CA ALA A 127 -8.62 3.15 -6.51
C ALA A 127 -7.82 4.20 -5.75
N ILE A 128 -7.97 4.20 -4.42
CA ILE A 128 -7.18 5.04 -3.53
C ILE A 128 -6.65 4.22 -2.37
N ILE A 129 -5.39 4.43 -2.06
CA ILE A 129 -4.74 3.88 -0.88
C ILE A 129 -4.41 5.06 0.03
N ASP A 130 -5.06 5.15 1.18
CA ASP A 130 -4.80 6.18 2.17
C ASP A 130 -4.18 5.60 3.44
N ARG A 131 -3.13 6.25 3.94
CA ARG A 131 -2.50 5.88 5.20
C ARG A 131 -2.93 6.86 6.28
N LYS A 132 -3.73 6.38 7.23
CA LYS A 132 -4.15 7.19 8.38
C LYS A 132 -2.99 7.40 9.34
N ILE A 133 -2.74 8.66 9.68
CA ILE A 133 -1.87 9.06 10.79
C ILE A 133 -2.78 9.38 11.97
N ARG A 134 -2.88 8.47 12.94
CA ARG A 134 -3.72 8.67 14.12
C ARG A 134 -2.89 9.27 15.26
N GLY A 135 -2.71 10.60 15.20
CA GLY A 135 -2.32 11.42 16.35
C GLY A 135 -0.85 11.31 16.76
N VAL A 136 -0.23 12.47 16.90
CA VAL A 136 1.13 12.66 17.42
C VAL A 136 1.13 12.29 18.91
N GLY A 137 1.64 11.11 19.28
CA GLY A 137 2.01 10.82 20.68
C GLY A 137 1.96 9.37 21.15
N LEU A 138 0.97 8.57 20.76
CA LEU A 138 0.79 7.20 21.30
C LEU A 138 1.16 6.07 20.31
N GLU A 139 0.98 6.27 19.00
CA GLU A 139 1.19 5.21 17.99
C GLU A 139 2.66 4.96 17.62
N LEU A 140 3.58 5.87 17.94
CA LEU A 140 5.02 5.67 17.72
C LEU A 140 5.57 4.46 18.49
N PHE A 141 4.87 4.00 19.52
CA PHE A 141 5.25 2.87 20.35
C PHE A 141 4.50 1.57 20.05
N THR A 142 3.33 1.61 19.40
CA THR A 142 2.53 0.42 19.08
C THR A 142 2.83 -0.17 17.70
N GLY A 143 3.52 0.56 16.82
CA GLY A 143 4.00 0.06 15.53
C GLY A 143 2.91 -0.31 14.51
N ALA A 144 1.64 -0.03 14.82
CA ALA A 144 0.50 -0.40 13.97
C ALA A 144 0.16 0.75 13.01
N ALA A 145 0.53 0.63 11.73
CA ALA A 145 0.06 1.53 10.68
C ALA A 145 -1.30 1.05 10.14
N GLN A 146 -2.28 1.96 10.05
CA GLN A 146 -3.58 1.67 9.45
C GLN A 146 -3.63 2.18 8.01
N TYR A 147 -4.02 1.29 7.10
CA TYR A 147 -4.21 1.58 5.68
C TYR A 147 -5.67 1.37 5.33
N GLU A 148 -6.23 2.30 4.57
CA GLU A 148 -7.56 2.20 4.00
C GLU A 148 -7.42 2.16 2.48
N VAL A 149 -7.95 1.11 1.88
CA VAL A 149 -7.93 0.93 0.43
C VAL A 149 -9.36 1.00 -0.06
N TRP A 150 -9.62 1.95 -0.93
CA TRP A 150 -10.91 2.22 -1.53
C TRP A 150 -10.86 1.75 -2.98
N PHE A 151 -11.74 0.82 -3.33
CA PHE A 151 -11.90 0.32 -4.68
C PHE A 151 -13.21 0.83 -5.27
N GLY A 152 -13.26 0.98 -6.60
CA GLY A 152 -14.47 1.26 -7.36
C GLY A 152 -15.62 0.34 -7.02
N ASP A 153 -16.77 0.92 -6.67
CA ASP A 153 -18.03 0.19 -6.58
C ASP A 153 -18.66 0.13 -7.98
N ALA A 154 -19.22 -1.01 -8.35
CA ALA A 154 -19.97 -1.19 -9.58
C ALA A 154 -21.35 -0.51 -9.44
N GLY A 155 -21.36 0.82 -9.35
CA GLY A 155 -22.55 1.65 -9.31
C GLY A 155 -22.59 2.54 -10.54
N LYS A 156 -23.59 2.33 -11.42
CA LYS A 156 -23.88 3.20 -12.56
C LYS A 156 -23.91 4.66 -12.13
N GLY A 157 -22.93 5.44 -12.58
CA GLY A 157 -22.86 6.88 -12.32
C GLY A 157 -21.92 7.53 -13.31
N THR A 158 -22.49 7.98 -14.44
CA THR A 158 -21.92 9.00 -15.32
C THR A 158 -21.63 10.26 -14.51
N ASP A 159 -20.36 10.58 -14.30
CA ASP A 159 -19.82 11.94 -14.43
C ASP A 159 -18.30 11.92 -14.24
N LYS A 160 -17.57 12.32 -15.28
CA LYS A 160 -16.11 12.45 -15.26
C LYS A 160 -15.74 13.67 -14.41
N GLY A 161 -15.37 13.44 -13.15
CA GLY A 161 -14.89 14.47 -12.23
C GLY A 161 -13.55 14.09 -11.62
N PHE A 162 -12.48 14.72 -12.10
CA PHE A 162 -11.11 14.57 -11.61
C PHE A 162 -10.98 15.37 -10.29
N CYS A 163 -10.76 14.70 -9.16
CA CYS A 163 -10.44 15.38 -7.90
C CYS A 163 -9.00 15.06 -7.51
N LEU A 164 -8.11 15.99 -7.87
CA LEU A 164 -6.78 16.10 -7.27
C LEU A 164 -6.94 16.19 -5.76
N ALA A 165 -6.19 15.35 -5.06
CA ALA A 165 -6.07 15.29 -3.61
C ALA A 165 -5.92 16.69 -2.98
N LYS A 166 -7.02 17.29 -2.52
CA LYS A 166 -6.94 18.33 -1.47
C LYS A 166 -8.22 18.72 -0.72
N ASP A 167 -9.40 18.22 -1.07
CA ASP A 167 -10.59 18.62 -0.32
C ASP A 167 -11.07 17.49 0.58
N MET A 168 -10.85 17.74 1.88
CA MET A 168 -11.56 17.09 2.97
C MET A 168 -13.07 17.25 2.74
N ASP A 169 -13.81 16.21 3.13
CA ASP A 169 -15.27 16.05 3.07
C ASP A 169 -15.89 15.74 1.70
N ASN A 170 -16.54 14.57 1.70
CA ASN A 170 -17.56 14.05 0.77
C ASN A 170 -17.14 13.42 -0.58
N ASP A 171 -17.55 12.15 -0.68
CA ASP A 171 -17.87 11.40 -1.90
C ASP A 171 -16.80 11.33 -2.99
N LEU A 172 -15.71 10.61 -2.73
CA LEU A 172 -14.96 10.02 -3.81
C LEU A 172 -15.73 8.84 -4.42
N ARG A 173 -16.48 9.16 -5.47
CA ARG A 173 -17.01 8.19 -6.40
C ARG A 173 -15.83 7.63 -7.18
N VAL A 174 -15.46 6.39 -6.87
CA VAL A 174 -14.43 5.65 -7.61
C VAL A 174 -15.15 5.01 -8.81
N PHE A 175 -14.81 5.45 -10.02
CA PHE A 175 -15.69 5.32 -11.19
C PHE A 175 -15.53 4.02 -11.99
N LEU A 176 -14.44 3.26 -11.80
CA LEU A 176 -14.23 1.98 -12.47
C LEU A 176 -14.08 0.83 -11.47
N PRO A 177 -14.89 -0.24 -11.60
CA PRO A 177 -14.68 -1.45 -10.82
C PRO A 177 -13.40 -2.14 -11.30
N LEU A 178 -12.39 -2.21 -10.43
CA LEU A 178 -11.21 -3.03 -10.68
C LEU A 178 -11.58 -4.51 -10.63
N ASP A 179 -11.01 -5.30 -11.55
CA ASP A 179 -11.10 -6.75 -11.54
C ASP A 179 -10.33 -7.34 -10.35
N LEU A 180 -10.68 -8.56 -9.94
CA LEU A 180 -10.00 -9.26 -8.83
C LEU A 180 -8.47 -9.27 -8.93
N PRO A 181 -7.85 -9.63 -10.07
CA PRO A 181 -6.40 -9.56 -10.22
C PRO A 181 -5.84 -8.14 -10.11
N GLU A 182 -6.54 -7.13 -10.64
CA GLU A 182 -6.10 -5.73 -10.55
C GLU A 182 -6.15 -5.21 -9.10
N ARG A 183 -7.16 -5.62 -8.34
CA ARG A 183 -7.22 -5.37 -6.88
C ARG A 183 -6.07 -6.01 -6.14
N ALA A 184 -5.67 -7.23 -6.52
CA ALA A 184 -4.52 -7.90 -5.91
C ALA A 184 -3.22 -7.11 -6.16
N VAL A 185 -3.04 -6.58 -7.37
CA VAL A 185 -1.88 -5.71 -7.71
C VAL A 185 -1.94 -4.39 -6.93
N ALA A 186 -3.11 -3.77 -6.79
CA ALA A 186 -3.28 -2.56 -5.96
C ALA A 186 -3.00 -2.82 -4.48
N LEU A 187 -3.40 -3.98 -3.93
CA LEU A 187 -3.05 -4.40 -2.57
C LEU A 187 -1.54 -4.66 -2.43
N ALA A 188 -0.90 -5.22 -3.46
CA ALA A 188 0.56 -5.40 -3.48
C ALA A 188 1.29 -4.05 -3.41
N LEU A 189 0.78 -3.03 -4.11
CA LEU A 189 1.25 -1.65 -3.97
C LEU A 189 1.03 -1.13 -2.53
N ALA A 190 -0.13 -1.36 -1.92
CA ALA A 190 -0.41 -0.91 -0.55
C ALA A 190 0.62 -1.49 0.45
N VAL A 191 0.97 -2.77 0.30
CA VAL A 191 2.05 -3.40 1.08
C VAL A 191 3.39 -2.72 0.79
N SER A 192 3.74 -2.47 -0.48
CA SER A 192 4.97 -1.73 -0.84
C SER A 192 5.10 -0.40 -0.12
N LEU A 193 4.00 0.36 -0.10
CA LEU A 193 3.97 1.72 0.40
C LEU A 193 4.32 1.76 1.89
N ASP A 194 3.95 0.75 2.66
CA ASP A 194 4.35 0.66 4.07
C ASP A 194 5.88 0.57 4.21
N HIS A 195 6.51 -0.30 3.44
CA HIS A 195 7.97 -0.49 3.47
C HIS A 195 8.73 0.73 2.96
N ASP A 196 8.27 1.36 1.87
CA ASP A 196 8.92 2.53 1.28
C ASP A 196 8.72 3.79 2.16
N CYS A 197 7.58 3.93 2.85
CA CYS A 197 7.33 5.04 3.76
C CYS A 197 8.28 5.06 4.97
N PHE A 198 8.72 3.90 5.47
CA PHE A 198 9.68 3.84 6.57
C PHE A 198 11.09 4.33 6.18
N SER A 199 11.43 4.43 4.89
CA SER A 199 12.75 4.92 4.44
C SER A 199 12.98 6.41 4.70
N ARG A 200 11.92 7.21 4.83
CA ARG A 200 12.02 8.68 4.84
C ARG A 200 11.73 9.33 6.19
N ARG A 201 11.45 8.52 7.23
CA ARG A 201 11.13 9.02 8.59
C ARG A 201 12.35 9.20 9.50
N LEU A 202 13.57 9.10 8.97
CA LEU A 202 14.82 9.29 9.69
C LEU A 202 15.76 10.21 8.90
N GLY A 203 15.33 11.45 8.73
CA GLY A 203 16.18 12.59 8.42
C GLY A 203 15.53 13.79 9.07
N TRP A 204 16.16 14.31 10.13
CA TRP A 204 15.78 15.50 10.89
C TRP A 204 14.70 15.30 11.98
N VAL A 205 15.14 14.75 13.12
CA VAL A 205 14.63 15.24 14.42
C VAL A 205 15.21 16.64 14.57
N LEU A 206 14.48 17.68 14.14
CA LEU A 206 14.78 19.03 14.62
C LEU A 206 14.29 19.09 16.07
N ARG A 207 15.21 18.78 16.97
CA ARG A 207 15.06 19.03 18.40
C ARG A 207 15.18 20.53 18.60
N LEU A 208 14.06 21.25 18.57
CA LEU A 208 14.01 22.56 19.19
C LEU A 208 13.65 22.35 20.66
N LEU A 209 14.72 22.20 21.46
CA LEU A 209 14.69 22.66 22.84
C LEU A 209 14.59 24.18 22.79
N GLY A 210 13.59 24.76 23.46
CA GLY A 210 13.42 26.20 23.52
C GLY A 210 12.50 26.61 24.66
N ALA A 211 13.11 26.75 25.84
CA ALA A 211 12.73 27.45 27.08
C ALA A 211 11.36 27.16 27.71
#